data_AF-A0A961U9Z5-F1
#
_entry.id   AF-A0A961U9Z5-F1
#
_cell.length_a   1.000
_cell.length_b   1.000
_cell.length_c   1.000
_cell.angle_alpha   90.00
_cell.angle_beta   90.00
_cell.angle_gamma   90.00
#
_symmetry.space_group_name_H-M   'P 1'
#
loop_
_entity.id
_entity.type
_entity.pdbx_description
1 polymer ?
#
loop_
_entity_poly.entity_id
_entity_poly.type
_entity_poly.pdbx_seq_one_letter_code
_entity_poly.pdbx_strand_id
1 'polypeptide(L)'
;CPDPILPLTNNYATVTSKINSLQYWEGGGTMTNVGAVWGWRTLSPTAPFTEGKPYGDITKVILLMTDGENQILSNDEDGPTKSDYSAYGYLRWGRFKKDWFSETRTALNDKLIEVCDNAKKEDVVIYVVTFGLDDPDTRKIYDNCATVKSYAYHIDTANELSKAFKAIGRSVSELRIAK
;
A
#
# COMPACT_ATOMS: atom_id res chain seq x y z
N CYS A 1 -3.77 -7.24 17.06
CA CYS A 1 -3.83 -7.96 15.77
C CYS A 1 -4.31 -6.99 14.70
N PRO A 2 -3.81 -7.08 13.45
CA PRO A 2 -4.29 -6.22 12.38
C PRO A 2 -5.78 -6.46 12.12
N ASP A 3 -6.46 -5.41 11.67
CA ASP A 3 -7.84 -5.50 11.18
C ASP A 3 -7.95 -6.49 10.02
N PRO A 4 -8.98 -7.36 9.98
CA PRO A 4 -9.17 -8.27 8.86
C PRO A 4 -9.48 -7.47 7.58
N ILE A 5 -8.94 -7.95 6.46
CA ILE A 5 -9.22 -7.40 5.13
C ILE A 5 -10.71 -7.58 4.82
N LEU A 6 -11.35 -6.52 4.33
CA LEU A 6 -12.69 -6.61 3.74
C LEU A 6 -12.54 -7.11 2.29
N PRO A 7 -13.11 -8.27 1.92
CA PRO A 7 -13.13 -8.72 0.54
C PRO A 7 -13.87 -7.73 -0.37
N LEU A 8 -13.69 -7.84 -1.69
CA LEU A 8 -14.38 -6.95 -2.63
C LEU A 8 -15.90 -7.08 -2.46
N THR A 9 -16.57 -5.93 -2.37
CA THR A 9 -18.02 -5.86 -2.22
C THR A 9 -18.56 -4.66 -2.97
N ASN A 10 -19.79 -4.76 -3.44
CA ASN A 10 -20.56 -3.65 -4.00
C ASN A 10 -21.42 -2.92 -2.94
N ASN A 11 -21.34 -3.33 -1.66
CA ASN A 11 -22.09 -2.71 -0.58
C ASN A 11 -21.35 -1.48 -0.02
N TYR A 12 -21.81 -0.29 -0.42
CA TYR A 12 -21.26 0.98 0.03
C TYR A 12 -21.26 1.16 1.56
N ALA A 13 -22.33 0.72 2.24
CA ALA A 13 -22.43 0.83 3.69
C ALA A 13 -21.40 -0.06 4.40
N THR A 14 -21.13 -1.27 3.87
CA THR A 14 -20.09 -2.16 4.39
C THR A 14 -18.70 -1.54 4.24
N VAL A 15 -18.41 -0.97 3.07
CA VAL A 15 -17.11 -0.31 2.82
C VAL A 15 -16.90 0.88 3.75
N THR A 16 -17.89 1.77 3.86
CA THR A 16 -17.78 2.96 4.73
C THR A 16 -17.71 2.58 6.22
N SER A 17 -18.47 1.58 6.67
CA SER A 17 -18.36 1.07 8.04
C SER A 17 -16.97 0.51 8.33
N LYS A 18 -16.33 -0.20 7.38
CA LYS A 18 -14.98 -0.73 7.58
C LYS A 18 -13.94 0.38 7.62
N ILE A 19 -14.04 1.39 6.74
CA ILE A 19 -13.15 2.55 6.77
C ILE A 19 -13.26 3.28 8.11
N ASN A 20 -14.48 3.51 8.59
CA ASN A 20 -14.73 4.19 9.87
C ASN A 20 -14.27 3.37 11.09
N SER A 21 -14.10 2.06 10.95
CA SER A 21 -13.62 1.19 12.03
C SER A 21 -12.10 1.05 12.05
N LEU A 22 -11.38 1.60 11.07
CA LEU A 22 -9.91 1.52 11.04
C LEU A 22 -9.34 2.25 12.24
N GLN A 23 -8.53 1.54 13.02
CA GLN A 23 -7.79 2.10 14.12
C GLN A 23 -6.31 2.11 13.77
N TYR A 24 -5.65 3.24 14.02
CA TYR A 24 -4.19 3.27 13.97
C TYR A 24 -3.65 2.49 15.17
N TRP A 25 -2.58 1.74 14.95
CA TRP A 25 -1.84 1.08 16.02
C TRP A 25 -0.49 1.77 16.17
N GLU A 26 -0.10 2.07 17.39
CA GLU A 26 1.20 2.68 17.68
C GLU A 26 2.30 1.59 17.70
N GLY A 27 3.36 1.77 16.91
CA GLY A 27 4.50 0.85 16.84
C GLY A 27 4.52 -0.07 15.60
N GLY A 28 5.62 -0.78 15.41
CA GLY A 28 5.81 -1.75 14.31
C GLY A 28 6.28 -1.16 12.97
N GLY A 29 6.05 0.13 12.74
CA GLY A 29 6.47 0.85 11.53
C GLY A 29 5.53 0.70 10.33
N THR A 30 5.97 1.14 9.17
CA THR A 30 5.17 1.22 7.95
C THR A 30 5.67 0.20 6.93
N MET A 31 4.80 -0.70 6.49
CA MET A 31 5.12 -1.76 5.51
C MET A 31 4.13 -1.71 4.35
N THR A 32 4.20 -0.64 3.54
CA THR A 32 3.25 -0.45 2.43
C THR A 32 3.34 -1.57 1.39
N ASN A 33 4.48 -2.22 1.26
CA ASN A 33 4.68 -3.41 0.44
C ASN A 33 3.73 -4.56 0.83
N VAL A 34 3.47 -4.76 2.12
CA VAL A 34 2.53 -5.77 2.63
C VAL A 34 1.09 -5.39 2.30
N GLY A 35 0.75 -4.11 2.47
CA GLY A 35 -0.55 -3.58 2.06
C GLY A 35 -0.80 -3.73 0.55
N ALA A 36 0.20 -3.40 -0.27
CA ALA A 36 0.14 -3.50 -1.73
C ALA A 36 -0.06 -4.94 -2.21
N VAL A 37 0.70 -5.91 -1.67
CA VAL A 37 0.56 -7.31 -2.12
C VAL A 37 -0.79 -7.90 -1.72
N TRP A 38 -1.30 -7.57 -0.53
CA TRP A 38 -2.61 -8.05 -0.10
C TRP A 38 -3.75 -7.35 -0.84
N GLY A 39 -3.64 -6.03 -1.09
CA GLY A 39 -4.57 -5.29 -1.93
C GLY A 39 -4.60 -5.82 -3.36
N TRP A 40 -3.46 -6.26 -3.92
CA TRP A 40 -3.45 -6.90 -5.22
C TRP A 40 -4.09 -8.30 -5.20
N ARG A 41 -3.85 -9.09 -4.14
CA ARG A 41 -4.47 -10.42 -3.98
C ARG A 41 -5.99 -10.38 -3.90
N THR A 42 -6.59 -9.33 -3.32
CA THR A 42 -8.07 -9.20 -3.32
C THR A 42 -8.64 -8.94 -4.72
N LEU A 43 -7.82 -8.44 -5.65
CA LEU A 43 -8.22 -8.28 -7.05
C LEU A 43 -8.15 -9.60 -7.83
N SER A 44 -7.40 -10.60 -7.37
CA SER A 44 -7.33 -11.93 -8.03
C SER A 44 -8.67 -12.67 -7.91
N PRO A 45 -9.05 -13.51 -8.89
CA PRO A 45 -10.23 -14.39 -8.77
C PRO A 45 -9.99 -15.64 -7.89
N THR A 46 -8.77 -15.87 -7.43
CA THR A 46 -8.39 -17.10 -6.71
C THR A 46 -8.43 -16.93 -5.21
N ALA A 47 -8.66 -18.03 -4.48
CA ALA A 47 -8.56 -18.07 -3.02
C ALA A 47 -7.25 -17.40 -2.51
N PRO A 48 -7.28 -16.71 -1.34
CA PRO A 48 -8.36 -16.74 -0.34
C PRO A 48 -9.51 -15.75 -0.57
N PHE A 49 -9.41 -14.83 -1.54
CA PHE A 49 -10.47 -13.88 -1.89
C PHE A 49 -10.92 -14.14 -3.33
N THR A 50 -12.13 -14.68 -3.49
CA THR A 50 -12.63 -15.11 -4.82
C THR A 50 -13.58 -14.10 -5.47
N GLU A 51 -13.75 -12.93 -4.86
CA GLU A 51 -14.66 -11.89 -5.31
C GLU A 51 -14.11 -11.11 -6.52
N GLY A 52 -12.80 -11.17 -6.76
CA GLY A 52 -12.17 -10.59 -7.94
C GLY A 52 -12.63 -11.26 -9.23
N LYS A 53 -12.88 -10.47 -10.28
CA LYS A 53 -13.08 -11.02 -11.64
C LYS A 53 -11.76 -11.52 -12.24
N PRO A 54 -11.75 -12.35 -13.29
CA PRO A 54 -10.54 -12.63 -14.06
C PRO A 54 -9.81 -11.36 -14.53
N TYR A 55 -8.51 -11.46 -14.74
CA TYR A 55 -7.74 -10.41 -15.41
C TYR A 55 -8.17 -10.30 -16.88
N GLY A 56 -8.15 -9.09 -17.44
CA GLY A 56 -8.64 -8.80 -18.79
C GLY A 56 -10.14 -8.45 -18.87
N ASP A 57 -10.99 -9.08 -18.06
CA ASP A 57 -12.44 -8.86 -18.08
C ASP A 57 -12.85 -7.45 -17.62
N ILE A 58 -12.15 -6.92 -16.61
CA ILE A 58 -12.41 -5.60 -16.03
C ILE A 58 -11.10 -4.86 -15.79
N THR A 59 -11.18 -3.53 -15.76
CA THR A 59 -10.07 -2.72 -15.27
C THR A 59 -9.93 -2.92 -13.77
N LYS A 60 -8.72 -3.30 -13.34
CA LYS A 60 -8.37 -3.52 -11.95
C LYS A 60 -7.58 -2.33 -11.44
N VAL A 61 -7.94 -1.83 -10.26
CA VAL A 61 -7.35 -0.60 -9.71
C VAL A 61 -6.92 -0.82 -8.27
N ILE A 62 -5.70 -0.38 -7.95
CA ILE A 62 -5.18 -0.22 -6.60
C ILE A 62 -5.04 1.27 -6.31
N LEU A 63 -5.51 1.69 -5.14
CA LEU A 63 -5.23 2.98 -4.57
C LEU A 63 -4.41 2.78 -3.30
N LEU A 64 -3.12 3.09 -3.36
CA LEU A 64 -2.22 3.04 -2.22
C LEU A 64 -2.21 4.40 -1.51
N MET A 65 -2.44 4.41 -0.20
CA MET A 65 -2.40 5.63 0.60
C MET A 65 -1.50 5.43 1.82
N THR A 66 -0.64 6.42 2.13
CA THR A 66 0.29 6.38 3.25
C THR A 66 0.73 7.78 3.66
N ASP A 67 1.20 7.95 4.88
CA ASP A 67 1.75 9.19 5.44
C ASP A 67 3.26 9.08 5.74
N GLY A 68 3.90 7.95 5.41
CA GLY A 68 5.24 7.67 5.89
C GLY A 68 6.10 6.82 4.96
N GLU A 69 7.36 6.73 5.35
CA GLU A 69 8.37 5.90 4.71
C GLU A 69 8.21 4.44 5.11
N ASN A 70 8.58 3.51 4.23
CA ASN A 70 8.64 2.10 4.62
C ASN A 70 9.74 1.89 5.67
N GLN A 71 9.36 1.36 6.82
CA GLN A 71 10.30 1.15 7.91
C GLN A 71 9.80 0.12 8.92
N ILE A 72 10.75 -0.53 9.58
CA ILE A 72 10.54 -1.24 10.83
C ILE A 72 11.14 -0.36 11.93
N LEU A 73 10.42 -0.20 13.04
CA LEU A 73 10.86 0.64 14.15
C LEU A 73 11.67 -0.16 15.18
N SER A 74 12.63 0.52 15.79
CA SER A 74 13.42 -0.02 16.90
C SER A 74 12.57 -0.13 18.17
N ASN A 75 12.81 -1.18 18.96
CA ASN A 75 12.35 -1.24 20.35
C ASN A 75 13.51 -1.03 21.32
N ASP A 76 14.61 -1.75 21.11
CA ASP A 76 15.91 -1.64 21.78
C ASP A 76 16.97 -2.14 20.80
N GLU A 77 17.76 -1.24 20.22
CA GLU A 77 18.69 -1.57 19.13
C GLU A 77 19.76 -2.59 19.52
N ASP A 78 20.15 -2.60 20.79
CA ASP A 78 21.14 -3.49 21.39
C ASP A 78 20.49 -4.72 22.03
N GLY A 79 19.18 -4.67 22.22
CA GLY A 79 18.35 -5.73 22.77
C GLY A 79 18.18 -6.95 21.85
N PRO A 80 17.67 -8.07 22.39
CA PRO A 80 17.66 -9.38 21.73
C PRO A 80 16.74 -9.45 20.49
N THR A 81 15.81 -8.52 20.32
CA THR A 81 14.90 -8.45 19.16
C THR A 81 15.23 -7.32 18.20
N LYS A 82 15.96 -6.29 18.64
CA LYS A 82 16.33 -5.06 17.92
C LYS A 82 15.17 -4.16 17.50
N SER A 83 14.05 -4.73 17.09
CA SER A 83 12.89 -4.03 16.58
C SER A 83 11.60 -4.42 17.27
N ASP A 84 10.56 -3.62 17.03
CA ASP A 84 9.19 -4.06 17.18
C ASP A 84 8.90 -5.30 16.31
N TYR A 85 7.87 -6.06 16.69
CA TYR A 85 7.41 -7.19 15.90
C TYR A 85 6.69 -6.69 14.64
N SER A 86 7.18 -7.08 13.47
CA SER A 86 6.65 -6.65 12.17
C SER A 86 5.98 -7.79 11.40
N ALA A 87 5.47 -7.51 10.19
CA ALA A 87 5.04 -8.57 9.26
C ALA A 87 6.17 -9.55 8.89
N TYR A 88 7.43 -9.14 9.08
CA TYR A 88 8.63 -9.94 8.90
C TYR A 88 9.20 -10.43 10.24
N GLY A 89 8.42 -10.37 11.33
CA GLY A 89 8.83 -10.65 12.71
C GLY A 89 9.86 -9.64 13.23
N TYR A 90 10.67 -10.08 14.19
CA TYR A 90 11.77 -9.27 14.74
C TYR A 90 12.96 -9.21 13.78
N LEU A 91 13.62 -8.05 13.75
CA LEU A 91 14.74 -7.80 12.84
C LEU A 91 15.92 -8.78 13.07
N ARG A 92 16.20 -9.14 14.33
CA ARG A 92 17.25 -10.13 14.67
C ARG A 92 16.98 -11.55 14.22
N TRP A 93 15.79 -11.88 13.74
CA TRP A 93 15.46 -13.23 13.27
C TRP A 93 16.02 -13.56 11.88
N GLY A 94 16.79 -12.64 11.27
CA GLY A 94 17.55 -12.92 10.05
C GLY A 94 16.69 -13.07 8.79
N ARG A 95 15.49 -12.48 8.77
CA ARG A 95 14.63 -12.45 7.56
C ARG A 95 15.08 -11.44 6.51
N PHE A 96 15.94 -10.50 6.91
CA PHE A 96 16.64 -9.58 6.02
C PHE A 96 18.14 -9.93 6.01
N LYS A 97 18.84 -9.62 4.92
CA LYS A 97 20.28 -9.92 4.75
C LYS A 97 21.14 -9.28 5.84
N LYS A 98 20.75 -8.07 6.26
CA LYS A 98 21.37 -7.31 7.33
C LYS A 98 20.27 -6.84 8.27
N ASP A 99 20.58 -6.75 9.55
CA ASP A 99 19.69 -6.24 10.59
C ASP A 99 19.87 -4.74 10.84
N TRP A 100 20.35 -3.99 9.83
CA TRP A 100 20.42 -2.54 9.86
C TRP A 100 19.10 -1.93 9.39
N PHE A 101 18.57 -0.94 10.12
CA PHE A 101 17.29 -0.32 9.78
C PHE A 101 17.27 0.32 8.39
N SER A 102 18.37 0.95 7.97
CA SER A 102 18.51 1.54 6.63
C SER A 102 18.44 0.48 5.52
N GLU A 103 19.18 -0.61 5.67
CA GLU A 103 19.18 -1.73 4.71
C GLU A 103 17.81 -2.43 4.67
N THR A 104 17.15 -2.51 5.82
CA THR A 104 15.79 -3.04 5.92
C THR A 104 14.79 -2.13 5.21
N ARG A 105 14.89 -0.81 5.36
CA ARG A 105 14.10 0.17 4.61
C ARG A 105 14.31 0.01 3.10
N THR A 106 15.55 -0.12 2.63
CA THR A 106 15.84 -0.41 1.22
C THR A 106 15.16 -1.69 0.77
N ALA A 107 15.27 -2.78 1.54
CA ALA A 107 14.63 -4.05 1.21
C ALA A 107 13.09 -3.98 1.18
N LEU A 108 12.47 -3.16 2.04
CA LEU A 108 11.02 -2.93 2.02
C LEU A 108 10.60 -2.11 0.79
N ASN A 109 11.37 -1.08 0.44
CA ASN A 109 11.16 -0.28 -0.77
C ASN A 109 11.30 -1.12 -2.04
N ASP A 110 12.33 -1.95 -2.14
CA ASP A 110 12.54 -2.86 -3.26
C ASP A 110 11.36 -3.82 -3.42
N LYS A 111 10.86 -4.37 -2.30
CA LYS A 111 9.66 -5.23 -2.29
C LYS A 111 8.39 -4.48 -2.71
N LEU A 112 8.22 -3.21 -2.32
CA LEU A 112 7.10 -2.41 -2.78
C LEU A 112 7.15 -2.26 -4.29
N ILE A 113 8.30 -1.83 -4.83
CA ILE A 113 8.49 -1.65 -6.28
C ILE A 113 8.26 -2.96 -7.02
N GLU A 114 8.78 -4.08 -6.53
CA GLU A 114 8.55 -5.40 -7.14
C GLU A 114 7.05 -5.74 -7.22
N VAL A 115 6.29 -5.49 -6.16
CA VAL A 115 4.84 -5.71 -6.15
C VAL A 115 4.15 -4.79 -7.16
N CYS A 116 4.50 -3.51 -7.19
CA CYS A 116 3.88 -2.56 -8.12
C CYS A 116 4.21 -2.91 -9.57
N ASP A 117 5.46 -3.27 -9.87
CA ASP A 117 5.88 -3.68 -11.21
C ASP A 117 5.19 -4.95 -11.68
N ASN A 118 5.02 -5.94 -10.81
CA ASN A 118 4.31 -7.17 -11.16
C ASN A 118 2.81 -6.93 -11.34
N ALA A 119 2.19 -6.09 -10.51
CA ALA A 119 0.79 -5.70 -10.68
C ALA A 119 0.57 -4.93 -12.01
N LYS A 120 1.47 -3.99 -12.35
CA LYS A 120 1.42 -3.25 -13.63
C LYS A 120 1.53 -4.17 -14.84
N LYS A 121 2.31 -5.26 -14.77
CA LYS A 121 2.43 -6.26 -15.86
C LYS A 121 1.13 -7.04 -16.09
N GLU A 122 0.27 -7.14 -15.09
CA GLU A 122 -1.08 -7.75 -15.17
C GLU A 122 -2.17 -6.69 -15.45
N ASP A 123 -1.80 -5.56 -16.04
CA ASP A 123 -2.67 -4.43 -16.39
C ASP A 123 -3.45 -3.83 -15.20
N VAL A 124 -2.91 -3.95 -13.98
CA VAL A 124 -3.48 -3.27 -12.80
C VAL A 124 -3.04 -1.81 -12.81
N VAL A 125 -4.02 -0.91 -12.71
CA VAL A 125 -3.79 0.53 -12.58
C VAL A 125 -3.53 0.86 -11.11
N ILE A 126 -2.43 1.53 -10.81
CA ILE A 126 -2.01 1.90 -9.46
C ILE A 126 -1.98 3.42 -9.35
N TYR A 127 -2.78 3.92 -8.43
CA TYR A 127 -2.74 5.28 -7.91
C TYR A 127 -2.04 5.29 -6.55
N VAL A 128 -1.28 6.34 -6.28
CA VAL A 128 -0.59 6.51 -5.00
C VAL A 128 -0.91 7.88 -4.42
N VAL A 129 -1.21 7.93 -3.12
CA VAL A 129 -1.46 9.16 -2.38
C VAL A 129 -0.58 9.16 -1.14
N THR A 130 0.35 10.12 -1.04
CA THR A 130 1.17 10.31 0.16
C THR A 130 0.76 11.56 0.90
N PHE A 131 0.61 11.50 2.23
CA PHE A 131 0.18 12.63 3.06
C PHE A 131 1.30 13.11 3.99
N GLY A 132 1.74 14.36 3.88
CA GLY A 132 2.73 14.97 4.78
C GLY A 132 4.12 14.30 4.73
N LEU A 133 4.44 13.65 3.62
CA LEU A 133 5.72 12.97 3.43
C LEU A 133 6.67 13.90 2.69
N ASP A 134 7.72 14.42 3.32
CA ASP A 134 8.65 15.38 2.70
C ASP A 134 9.94 14.77 2.11
N ASP A 135 10.26 13.52 2.46
CA ASP A 135 11.48 12.87 2.00
C ASP A 135 11.45 12.62 0.46
N PRO A 136 12.35 13.24 -0.32
CA PRO A 136 12.30 13.18 -1.77
C PRO A 136 12.62 11.79 -2.33
N ASP A 137 13.48 11.01 -1.65
CA ASP A 137 13.81 9.66 -2.07
C ASP A 137 12.62 8.72 -1.88
N THR A 138 11.89 8.86 -0.78
CA THR A 138 10.66 8.11 -0.52
C THR A 138 9.54 8.53 -1.47
N ARG A 139 9.36 9.83 -1.76
CA ARG A 139 8.41 10.28 -2.80
C ARG A 139 8.71 9.61 -4.15
N LYS A 140 9.99 9.52 -4.53
CA LYS A 140 10.41 8.86 -5.77
C LYS A 140 10.07 7.36 -5.79
N ILE A 141 10.14 6.66 -4.66
CA ILE A 141 9.68 5.27 -4.56
C ILE A 141 8.18 5.18 -4.88
N TYR A 142 7.37 6.06 -4.31
CA TYR A 142 5.92 6.09 -4.56
C TYR A 142 5.56 6.52 -5.99
N ASP A 143 6.29 7.48 -6.57
CA ASP A 143 6.19 7.85 -7.98
C ASP A 143 6.42 6.64 -8.92
N ASN A 144 7.44 5.84 -8.63
CA ASN A 144 7.78 4.66 -9.44
C ASN A 144 6.77 3.51 -9.26
N CYS A 145 6.09 3.45 -8.11
CA CYS A 145 5.03 2.47 -7.88
C CYS A 145 3.76 2.80 -8.68
N ALA A 146 3.40 4.09 -8.82
CA ALA A 146 2.23 4.50 -9.61
C ALA A 146 2.35 4.06 -11.08
N THR A 147 1.22 3.76 -11.73
CA THR A 147 1.22 3.32 -13.15
C THR A 147 1.77 4.39 -14.08
N VAL A 148 1.45 5.66 -13.80
CA VAL A 148 2.06 6.83 -14.43
C VAL A 148 2.34 7.87 -13.34
N LYS A 149 3.35 8.72 -13.55
CA LYS A 149 3.72 9.75 -12.58
C LYS A 149 2.56 10.65 -12.16
N SER A 150 1.64 10.98 -13.07
CA SER A 150 0.46 11.80 -12.77
C SER A 150 -0.58 11.11 -11.87
N TYR A 151 -0.41 9.82 -11.57
CA TYR A 151 -1.24 9.06 -10.63
C TYR A 151 -0.62 8.98 -9.23
N ALA A 152 0.57 9.57 -9.03
CA ALA A 152 1.13 9.83 -7.72
C ALA A 152 0.74 11.24 -7.26
N TYR A 153 0.07 11.30 -6.11
CA TYR A 153 -0.38 12.53 -5.48
C TYR A 153 0.35 12.70 -4.15
N HIS A 154 1.27 13.66 -4.08
CA HIS A 154 1.92 14.08 -2.85
C HIS A 154 1.19 15.31 -2.31
N ILE A 155 0.64 15.22 -1.11
CA ILE A 155 -0.28 16.20 -0.53
C ILE A 155 0.05 16.44 0.94
N ASP A 156 -0.27 17.63 1.45
CA ASP A 156 0.06 18.00 2.83
C ASP A 156 -1.18 18.40 3.64
N THR A 157 -2.34 18.54 2.98
CA THR A 157 -3.57 19.01 3.62
C THR A 157 -4.78 18.11 3.35
N ALA A 158 -5.73 18.08 4.29
CA ALA A 158 -6.98 17.34 4.15
C ALA A 158 -7.83 17.82 2.95
N ASN A 159 -7.70 19.10 2.57
CA ASN A 159 -8.39 19.64 1.39
C ASN A 159 -7.80 19.06 0.09
N GLU A 160 -6.47 18.94 0.00
CA GLU A 160 -5.80 18.30 -1.13
C GLU A 160 -6.10 16.81 -1.19
N LEU A 161 -6.18 16.13 -0.04
CA LEU A 161 -6.64 14.76 0.06
C LEU A 161 -8.02 14.60 -0.61
N SER A 162 -8.99 15.40 -0.19
CA SER A 162 -10.34 15.37 -0.78
C SER A 162 -10.33 15.63 -2.30
N LYS A 163 -9.48 16.54 -2.78
CA LYS A 163 -9.32 16.82 -4.22
C LYS A 163 -8.71 15.65 -4.98
N ALA A 164 -7.68 15.02 -4.44
CA ALA A 164 -7.03 13.86 -5.04
C ALA A 164 -8.01 12.69 -5.21
N PHE A 165 -8.74 12.32 -4.15
CA PHE A 165 -9.75 11.26 -4.22
C PHE A 165 -10.87 11.55 -5.23
N LYS A 166 -11.31 12.82 -5.33
CA LYS A 166 -12.30 13.22 -6.35
C LYS A 166 -11.74 13.09 -7.77
N ALA A 167 -10.49 13.47 -7.99
CA ALA A 167 -9.83 13.33 -9.29
C ALA A 167 -9.68 11.85 -9.69
N ILE A 168 -9.22 11.01 -8.76
CA ILE A 168 -9.10 9.55 -8.96
C ILE A 168 -10.46 8.94 -9.27
N GLY A 169 -11.51 9.29 -8.50
CA GLY A 169 -12.86 8.79 -8.73
C GLY A 169 -13.42 9.11 -10.13
N ARG A 170 -13.11 10.31 -10.66
CA ARG A 170 -13.46 10.68 -12.05
C ARG A 170 -12.68 9.84 -13.06
N SER A 171 -11.36 9.73 -12.90
CA SER A 171 -10.51 8.97 -13.81
C SER A 171 -10.89 7.49 -13.87
N VAL A 172 -11.18 6.87 -12.71
CA VAL A 172 -11.67 5.49 -12.64
C VAL A 172 -13.06 5.34 -13.29
N SER A 173 -13.93 6.35 -13.16
CA SER A 173 -15.24 6.33 -13.82
C SER A 173 -15.14 6.45 -15.35
N GLU A 174 -14.23 7.29 -15.86
CA GLU A 174 -13.95 7.40 -17.29
C GLU A 174 -13.40 6.08 -17.85
N LEU A 175 -12.48 5.42 -17.14
CA LEU A 175 -11.97 4.09 -17.49
C LEU A 175 -13.08 3.03 -17.57
N ARG A 176 -14.15 3.18 -16.78
CA ARG A 176 -15.32 2.30 -16.82
C ARG A 176 -16.22 2.57 -18.04
N ILE A 177 -16.27 3.80 -18.54
CA ILE A 177 -17.14 4.20 -19.67
C ILE A 177 -16.46 3.94 -21.03
N ALA A 178 -15.14 4.02 -21.09
CA ALA A 178 -14.37 3.86 -22.33
C ALA A 178 -14.25 2.40 -22.85
N LYS A 179 -14.78 1.42 -22.12
CA LYS A 179 -14.86 0.00 -22.50
C LYS A 179 -16.32 -0.40 -22.66
#